data_AF-A0A953F4G9-F1
#
_entry.id   AF-A0A953F4G9-F1
#
_cell.length_a   1.000
_cell.length_b   1.000
_cell.length_c   1.000
_cell.angle_alpha   90.00
_cell.angle_beta   90.00
_cell.angle_gamma   90.00
#
_symmetry.space_group_name_H-M   'P 1'
#
loop_
_entity.id
_entity.type
_entity.pdbx_description
1 polymer ?
#
loop_
_entity_poly.entity_id
_entity_poly.type
_entity_poly.pdbx_seq_one_letter_code
_entity_poly.pdbx_strand_id
1 'polypeptide(L)'
;MQRVFVIKPLLQFGLILIGLNQAIFLLATSSGIVPSDFYVEETEGPITWFHILMASIVPALVGYLMAYLCFRFLDSGKIVFTSISVLFGILSCLGPVGIPDAPLSLMVLLILLHITTGGLITLAGRNAMTEI
;
A
#
# COMPACT_ATOMS: atom_id res chain seq x y z
N MET A 1 19.56 -25.82 0.82
CA MET A 1 19.07 -25.14 -0.40
C MET A 1 19.00 -23.63 -0.13
N GLN A 2 19.77 -22.80 -0.83
CA GLN A 2 19.57 -21.35 -0.81
C GLN A 2 18.31 -21.04 -1.62
N ARG A 3 17.28 -20.49 -0.97
CA ARG A 3 16.10 -19.96 -1.68
C ARG A 3 16.55 -18.70 -2.43
N VAL A 4 16.50 -18.73 -3.77
CA VAL A 4 16.83 -17.57 -4.61
C VAL A 4 15.67 -16.59 -4.49
N PHE A 5 15.96 -15.38 -4.03
CA PHE A 5 14.96 -14.32 -3.90
C PHE A 5 14.98 -13.44 -5.15
N VAL A 6 13.89 -13.44 -5.91
CA VAL A 6 13.81 -12.65 -7.15
C VAL A 6 13.31 -11.24 -6.83
N ILE A 7 14.21 -10.26 -6.96
CA ILE A 7 13.94 -8.84 -6.65
C ILE A 7 13.09 -8.16 -7.74
N LYS A 8 13.23 -8.59 -9.01
CA LYS A 8 12.57 -7.99 -10.17
C LYS A 8 11.04 -7.83 -10.04
N PRO A 9 10.25 -8.87 -9.69
CA PRO A 9 8.80 -8.73 -9.60
C PRO A 9 8.42 -7.69 -8.56
N LEU A 10 9.11 -7.64 -7.41
CA LEU A 10 8.79 -6.70 -6.34
C LEU A 10 9.02 -5.25 -6.75
N LEU A 11 10.08 -4.97 -7.52
CA LEU A 11 10.34 -3.63 -8.04
C LEU A 11 9.27 -3.21 -9.07
N GLN A 12 8.84 -4.14 -9.93
CA GLN A 12 7.75 -3.91 -10.89
C GLN A 12 6.43 -3.62 -10.18
N PHE A 13 6.08 -4.42 -9.16
CA PHE A 13 4.87 -4.20 -8.36
C PHE A 13 4.91 -2.87 -7.59
N GLY A 14 6.08 -2.44 -7.11
CA GLY A 14 6.26 -1.13 -6.48
C GLY A 14 5.97 0.04 -7.43
N LEU A 15 6.48 -0.02 -8.67
CA LEU A 15 6.20 1.00 -9.68
C LEU A 15 4.72 1.01 -10.10
N ILE A 16 4.10 -0.18 -10.26
CA ILE A 16 2.68 -0.30 -10.55
C ILE A 16 1.84 0.30 -9.42
N LEU A 17 2.19 0.02 -8.16
CA LEU A 17 1.51 0.57 -6.99
C LEU A 17 1.56 2.10 -6.96
N ILE A 18 2.75 2.67 -7.15
CA ILE A 18 2.91 4.13 -7.18
C ILE A 18 2.06 4.74 -8.29
N GLY A 19 2.15 4.19 -9.51
CA GLY A 19 1.37 4.67 -10.65
C GLY A 19 -0.13 4.58 -10.43
N LEU A 20 -0.61 3.46 -9.87
CA LEU A 20 -2.03 3.22 -9.67
C LEU A 20 -2.63 4.13 -8.58
N ASN A 21 -1.96 4.27 -7.44
CA ASN A 21 -2.42 5.17 -6.37
C ASN A 21 -2.41 6.63 -6.83
N GLN A 22 -1.40 7.04 -7.58
CA GLN A 22 -1.34 8.39 -8.16
C GLN A 22 -2.49 8.62 -9.16
N ALA A 23 -2.76 7.65 -10.04
CA ALA A 23 -3.87 7.74 -11.00
C ALA A 23 -5.22 7.84 -10.27
N ILE A 24 -5.45 7.00 -9.25
CA ILE A 24 -6.67 7.04 -8.43
C ILE A 24 -6.83 8.42 -7.78
N PHE A 25 -5.78 8.95 -7.16
CA PHE A 25 -5.84 10.25 -6.50
C PHE A 25 -6.08 11.40 -7.48
N LEU A 26 -5.42 11.41 -8.64
CA LEU A 26 -5.62 12.45 -9.66
C LEU A 26 -7.05 12.43 -10.21
N LEU A 27 -7.60 11.25 -10.49
CA LEU A 27 -8.98 11.10 -10.95
C LEU A 27 -9.97 11.58 -9.89
N ALA A 28 -9.76 11.22 -8.61
CA ALA A 28 -10.59 11.67 -7.51
C ALA A 28 -10.52 13.19 -7.28
N THR A 29 -9.33 13.77 -7.40
CA THR A 29 -9.13 15.23 -7.29
C THR A 29 -9.84 15.95 -8.44
N SER A 30 -9.66 15.46 -9.68
CA SER A 30 -10.28 16.08 -10.87
C SER A 30 -11.81 15.99 -10.90
N SER A 31 -12.39 15.03 -10.17
CA SER A 31 -13.84 14.84 -10.04
C SER A 31 -14.45 15.53 -8.81
N GLY A 32 -13.65 16.26 -8.02
CA GLY A 32 -14.12 16.95 -6.81
C GLY A 32 -14.41 16.01 -5.62
N ILE A 33 -14.00 14.75 -5.69
CA ILE A 33 -14.13 13.78 -4.58
C ILE A 33 -13.21 14.16 -3.41
N VAL A 34 -12.04 14.73 -3.72
CA VAL A 34 -11.09 15.29 -2.76
C VAL A 34 -11.38 16.78 -2.61
N PRO A 35 -11.90 17.24 -1.46
CA PRO A 35 -12.15 18.67 -1.25
C PRO A 35 -10.80 19.39 -1.16
N SER A 36 -10.65 20.51 -1.88
CA SER A 36 -9.41 21.29 -1.88
C SER A 36 -9.15 22.04 -0.57
N ASP A 37 -10.20 22.20 0.24
CA ASP A 37 -10.25 22.93 1.51
C ASP A 37 -10.25 22.01 2.73
N PHE A 38 -10.32 20.69 2.55
CA PHE A 38 -10.28 19.75 3.65
C PHE A 38 -8.86 19.60 4.19
N TYR A 39 -8.68 20.09 5.41
CA TYR A 39 -7.41 20.05 6.13
C TYR A 39 -7.38 18.81 7.01
N VAL A 40 -6.40 17.95 6.80
CA VAL A 40 -6.13 16.83 7.71
C VAL A 40 -5.07 17.32 8.68
N GLU A 41 -5.41 17.35 9.97
CA GLU A 41 -4.53 17.82 11.04
C GLU A 41 -3.19 17.07 11.04
N GLU A 42 -3.22 15.78 10.73
CA GLU A 42 -2.05 14.88 10.65
C GLU A 42 -1.08 15.20 9.50
N THR A 43 -1.54 15.88 8.44
CA THR A 43 -0.69 16.24 7.29
C THR A 43 -0.26 17.71 7.30
N GLU A 44 -0.59 18.46 8.35
CA GLU A 44 -0.34 19.91 8.45
C GLU A 44 -0.81 20.70 7.20
N GLY A 45 -1.78 20.16 6.46
CA GLY A 45 -2.16 20.64 5.13
C GLY A 45 -3.23 19.78 4.45
N PRO A 46 -3.72 20.20 3.27
CA PRO A 46 -4.53 19.33 2.43
C PRO A 46 -3.70 18.15 1.92
N ILE A 47 -4.36 17.02 1.65
CA ILE A 47 -3.71 15.85 1.06
C ILE A 47 -3.21 16.22 -0.35
N THR A 48 -1.92 15.98 -0.59
CA THR A 48 -1.25 16.31 -1.86
C THR A 48 -0.74 15.06 -2.55
N TRP A 49 -0.38 15.20 -3.83
CA TRP A 49 0.27 14.14 -4.60
C TRP A 49 1.52 13.56 -3.90
N PHE A 50 2.25 14.40 -3.15
CA PHE A 50 3.45 14.00 -2.43
C PHE A 50 3.13 13.04 -1.27
N HIS A 51 2.05 13.29 -0.54
CA HIS A 51 1.57 12.39 0.52
C HIS A 51 1.23 11.02 -0.06
N ILE A 52 0.52 10.99 -1.19
CA ILE A 52 0.16 9.75 -1.88
C ILE A 52 1.41 9.01 -2.38
N LEU A 53 2.42 9.74 -2.87
CA LEU A 53 3.67 9.15 -3.33
C LEU A 53 4.40 8.45 -2.19
N MET A 54 4.55 9.14 -1.05
CA MET A 54 5.22 8.58 0.13
C MET A 54 4.43 7.43 0.75
N ALA A 55 3.10 7.55 0.79
CA ALA A 55 2.19 6.49 1.23
C ALA A 55 2.18 5.26 0.29
N SER A 56 2.69 5.37 -0.94
CA SER A 56 2.95 4.22 -1.81
C SER A 56 4.36 3.64 -1.66
N ILE A 57 5.38 4.51 -1.63
CA ILE A 57 6.79 4.08 -1.58
C ILE A 57 7.11 3.38 -0.26
N VAL A 58 6.75 4.00 0.87
CA VAL A 58 7.16 3.50 2.19
C VAL A 58 6.57 2.11 2.47
N PRO A 59 5.25 1.86 2.30
CA PRO A 59 4.70 0.52 2.49
C PRO A 59 5.26 -0.50 1.51
N ALA A 60 5.57 -0.12 0.26
CA ALA A 60 6.19 -1.02 -0.70
C ALA A 60 7.58 -1.49 -0.25
N LEU A 61 8.41 -0.58 0.25
CA LEU A 61 9.75 -0.89 0.75
C LEU A 61 9.68 -1.76 2.02
N VAL A 62 8.77 -1.43 2.94
CA VAL A 62 8.56 -2.21 4.17
C VAL A 62 8.03 -3.61 3.83
N GLY A 63 7.04 -3.71 2.94
CA GLY A 63 6.50 -4.98 2.47
C GLY A 63 7.56 -5.84 1.78
N TYR A 64 8.42 -5.23 0.97
CA TYR A 64 9.57 -5.89 0.35
C TYR A 64 10.53 -6.47 1.38
N LEU A 65 10.94 -5.64 2.36
CA LEU A 65 11.86 -6.06 3.41
C LEU A 65 11.25 -7.19 4.24
N MET A 66 9.97 -7.09 4.62
CA MET A 66 9.26 -8.15 5.34
C MET A 66 9.19 -9.44 4.53
N ALA A 67 8.85 -9.37 3.24
CA ALA A 67 8.83 -10.54 2.36
C ALA A 67 10.21 -11.21 2.32
N TYR A 68 11.27 -10.43 2.12
CA TYR A 68 12.65 -10.91 2.13
C TYR A 68 12.99 -11.64 3.43
N LEU A 69 12.74 -11.02 4.58
CA LEU A 69 13.04 -11.60 5.89
C LEU A 69 12.24 -12.88 6.14
N CYS A 70 10.92 -12.87 5.90
CA CYS A 70 10.08 -14.04 6.08
C CYS A 70 10.53 -15.20 5.18
N PHE A 71 10.83 -14.94 3.91
CA PHE A 71 11.16 -16.01 2.97
C PHE A 71 12.57 -16.57 3.19
N ARG A 72 13.49 -15.73 3.65
CA ARG A 72 14.89 -16.10 3.88
C ARG A 72 15.11 -16.88 5.17
N PHE A 73 14.36 -16.55 6.22
CA PHE A 73 14.62 -17.05 7.58
C PHE A 73 13.54 -17.97 8.14
N LEU A 74 12.35 -18.06 7.53
CA LEU A 74 11.26 -18.90 8.01
C LEU A 74 10.91 -20.01 7.02
N ASP A 75 10.77 -21.24 7.53
CA ASP A 75 10.36 -22.39 6.73
C ASP A 75 8.97 -22.16 6.11
N SER A 76 8.05 -21.61 6.90
CA SER A 76 6.69 -21.21 6.50
C SER A 76 6.59 -19.74 6.07
N GLY A 77 7.68 -19.13 5.61
CA GLY A 77 7.77 -17.70 5.30
C GLY A 77 6.65 -17.15 4.43
N LYS A 78 6.17 -17.92 3.43
CA LYS A 78 5.03 -17.52 2.58
C LYS A 78 3.76 -17.27 3.36
N ILE A 79 3.40 -18.23 4.21
CA ILE A 79 2.17 -18.21 5.00
C ILE A 79 2.27 -17.06 5.99
N VAL A 80 3.40 -16.95 6.68
CA VAL A 80 3.64 -15.89 7.68
C VAL A 80 3.57 -14.50 7.04
N PHE A 81 4.30 -14.26 5.95
CA PHE A 81 4.24 -12.98 5.24
C PHE A 81 2.83 -12.64 4.75
N THR A 82 2.14 -13.59 4.13
CA THR A 82 0.79 -13.37 3.59
C THR A 82 -0.18 -13.00 4.71
N SER A 83 -0.15 -13.73 5.83
CA SER A 83 -0.99 -13.43 7.00
C SER A 83 -0.70 -12.04 7.56
N ILE A 84 0.57 -11.68 7.70
CA ILE A 84 0.99 -10.36 8.18
C ILE A 84 0.51 -9.28 7.19
N SER A 85 0.80 -9.43 5.90
CA SER A 85 0.43 -8.45 4.87
C SER A 85 -1.08 -8.23 4.80
N VAL A 86 -1.88 -9.30 4.88
CA VAL A 86 -3.35 -9.20 4.93
C VAL A 86 -3.81 -8.49 6.21
N LEU A 87 -3.27 -8.87 7.37
CA LEU A 87 -3.61 -8.25 8.64
C LEU A 87 -3.30 -6.75 8.64
N PHE A 88 -2.09 -6.36 8.24
CA PHE A 88 -1.70 -4.96 8.13
C PHE A 88 -2.52 -4.22 7.08
N GLY A 89 -2.86 -4.86 5.95
CA GLY A 89 -3.76 -4.28 4.95
C GLY A 89 -5.13 -3.94 5.55
N ILE A 90 -5.73 -4.87 6.29
CA ILE A 90 -7.03 -4.64 6.97
C ILE A 90 -6.90 -3.53 8.03
N LEU A 91 -5.88 -3.61 8.89
CA LEU A 91 -5.68 -2.61 9.95
C LEU A 91 -5.42 -1.21 9.39
N SER A 92 -4.76 -1.11 8.22
CA SER A 92 -4.49 0.18 7.58
C SER A 92 -5.76 0.91 7.13
N CYS A 93 -6.86 0.20 6.90
CA CYS A 93 -8.15 0.80 6.59
C CYS A 93 -8.80 1.50 7.80
N LEU A 94 -8.33 1.26 9.02
CA LEU A 94 -8.85 1.93 10.22
C LEU A 94 -8.44 3.40 10.29
N GLY A 95 -7.26 3.76 9.75
CA GLY A 95 -6.78 5.14 9.71
C GLY A 95 -7.77 6.08 9.02
N PRO A 96 -8.14 5.81 7.74
CA PRO A 96 -9.14 6.60 7.03
C PRO A 96 -10.49 6.77 7.73
N VAL A 97 -10.96 5.74 8.43
CA VAL A 97 -12.25 5.77 9.16
C VAL A 97 -12.15 6.59 10.45
N GLY A 98 -10.94 6.80 10.97
CA GLY A 98 -10.69 7.55 12.20
C GLY A 98 -10.57 9.06 12.00
N ILE A 99 -10.58 9.57 10.77
CA ILE A 99 -10.40 11.00 10.49
C ILE A 99 -11.68 11.77 10.88
N PRO A 100 -11.64 12.66 11.88
CA PRO A 100 -12.81 13.44 12.28
C PRO A 100 -13.32 14.33 11.15
N ASP A 101 -14.65 14.44 11.02
CA ASP A 101 -15.34 15.30 10.06
C ASP A 101 -14.97 15.10 8.57
N ALA A 102 -14.28 14.01 8.24
CA ALA A 102 -13.92 13.68 6.87
C ALA A 102 -15.18 13.38 6.05
N PRO A 103 -15.31 13.96 4.84
CA PRO A 103 -16.37 13.57 3.92
C PRO A 103 -16.31 12.08 3.61
N LEU A 104 -17.47 11.41 3.55
CA LEU A 104 -17.54 9.98 3.23
C LEU A 104 -16.83 9.63 1.92
N SER A 105 -16.90 10.51 0.92
CA SER A 105 -16.21 10.36 -0.35
C SER A 105 -14.69 10.29 -0.20
N LEU A 106 -14.11 11.11 0.68
CA LEU A 106 -12.68 11.10 0.98
C LEU A 106 -12.28 9.84 1.75
N MET A 107 -13.06 9.45 2.76
CA MET A 107 -12.79 8.21 3.51
C MET A 107 -12.77 6.98 2.60
N VAL A 108 -13.76 6.86 1.70
CA VAL A 108 -13.85 5.76 0.73
C VAL A 108 -12.64 5.77 -0.21
N LEU A 109 -12.22 6.93 -0.70
CA LEU A 109 -11.03 7.07 -1.54
C LEU A 109 -9.77 6.60 -0.80
N LEU A 110 -9.56 7.06 0.43
CA LEU A 110 -8.41 6.67 1.23
C LEU A 110 -8.40 5.17 1.53
N ILE A 111 -9.55 4.58 1.84
CA ILE A 111 -9.69 3.12 2.00
C ILE A 111 -9.31 2.39 0.71
N LEU A 112 -9.76 2.88 -0.45
CA LEU A 112 -9.42 2.29 -1.75
C LEU A 112 -7.91 2.28 -1.97
N LEU A 113 -7.21 3.37 -1.68
CA LEU A 113 -5.74 3.45 -1.79
C LEU A 113 -5.04 2.44 -0.86
N HIS A 114 -5.55 2.24 0.36
CA HIS A 114 -5.02 1.25 1.30
C HIS A 114 -5.25 -0.19 0.80
N ILE A 115 -6.44 -0.49 0.30
CA ILE A 115 -6.78 -1.81 -0.27
C ILE A 115 -5.89 -2.10 -1.47
N THR A 116 -5.71 -1.12 -2.37
CA THR A 116 -4.80 -1.23 -3.51
C THR A 116 -3.38 -1.55 -3.04
N THR A 117 -2.89 -0.82 -2.04
CA THR A 117 -1.54 -0.98 -1.50
C THR A 117 -1.33 -2.36 -0.87
N GLY A 118 -2.17 -2.74 0.08
CA GLY A 118 -2.10 -4.05 0.73
C GLY A 118 -2.32 -5.21 -0.23
N GLY A 119 -3.22 -5.05 -1.19
CA GLY A 119 -3.50 -6.05 -2.22
C GLY A 119 -2.31 -6.31 -3.14
N LEU A 120 -1.69 -5.24 -3.66
CA LEU A 120 -0.51 -5.34 -4.53
C LEU A 120 0.70 -5.91 -3.79
N ILE A 121 0.96 -5.50 -2.55
CA ILE A 121 2.06 -6.04 -1.73
C ILE A 121 1.86 -7.54 -1.48
N THR A 122 0.64 -7.96 -1.14
CA THR A 122 0.30 -9.37 -0.91
C THR A 122 0.49 -10.19 -2.19
N LEU A 123 0.02 -9.67 -3.33
CA LEU A 123 0.17 -10.33 -4.63
C LEU A 123 1.66 -10.44 -5.03
N ALA A 124 2.42 -9.38 -4.84
CA ALA A 124 3.85 -9.34 -5.16
C ALA A 124 4.64 -10.38 -4.36
N GLY A 125 4.39 -10.48 -3.05
CA GLY A 125 5.04 -11.52 -2.22
C GLY A 125 4.61 -12.94 -2.58
N ARG A 126 3.36 -13.15 -3.05
CA ARG A 126 2.93 -14.48 -3.55
C ARG A 126 3.64 -14.90 -4.83
N ASN A 127 3.91 -13.94 -5.73
CA ASN A 127 4.50 -14.16 -7.06
C ASN A 127 6.03 -14.17 -7.06
N ALA A 128 6.69 -13.53 -6.08
CA ALA A 128 8.14 -13.56 -5.94
C ALA A 128 8.71 -14.97 -5.66
N MET A 129 7.86 -15.99 -5.50
CA MET A 129 8.23 -17.37 -5.18
C MET A 129 7.90 -18.40 -6.28
N THR A 130 7.36 -17.99 -7.43
CA THR A 130 7.03 -18.94 -8.51
C THR A 130 8.18 -19.17 -9.51
N GLU A 131 9.32 -18.52 -9.34
CA GLU A 131 10.50 -18.67 -10.21
C GLU A 131 11.59 -19.57 -9.61
N ILE A 132 11.22 -20.61 -8.85
CA ILE A 132 12.16 -21.65 -8.40
C ILE A 132 11.82 -22.97 -9.07
#